data_AF-A0A970DPF8-F1
#
_entry.id   AF-A0A970DPF8-F1
#
_cell.length_a   1.000
_cell.length_b   1.000
_cell.length_c   1.000
_cell.angle_alpha   90.00
_cell.angle_beta   90.00
_cell.angle_gamma   90.00
#
_symmetry.space_group_name_H-M   'P 1'
#
loop_
_entity.id
_entity.type
_entity.pdbx_description
1 polymer ?
#
loop_
_entity_poly.entity_id
_entity_poly.type
_entity_poly.pdbx_seq_one_letter_code
_entity_poly.pdbx_strand_id
1 'polypeptide(L)' 'MRSSKLIKWIEAGKAFAGDNANNVDILCPECNEQKLEYKDSEHDPKDKNFERIIYCPSCGARYTITIKRYAR' A
#
# COMPACT_ATOMS: atom_id res chain seq x y z
N MET A 1 16.74 1.26 16.88
CA MET A 1 15.29 1.61 16.87
C MET A 1 14.85 1.73 15.42
N ARG A 2 13.79 1.04 14.98
CA ARG A 2 13.21 1.30 13.65
C ARG A 2 12.58 2.70 13.66
N SER A 3 12.78 3.47 12.59
CA SER A 3 12.16 4.80 12.43
C SER A 3 10.64 4.70 12.57
N SER A 4 10.02 5.62 13.31
CA SER A 4 8.56 5.65 13.52
C SER A 4 7.79 5.70 12.19
N LYS A 5 8.35 6.35 11.17
CA LYS A 5 7.81 6.40 9.81
C LYS A 5 7.79 5.05 9.12
N LEU A 6 8.86 4.27 9.27
CA LEU A 6 8.95 2.92 8.68
C LEU A 6 7.88 2.00 9.26
N ILE A 7 7.62 2.09 10.57
CA ILE A 7 6.58 1.29 11.23
C ILE A 7 5.20 1.64 10.65
N LYS A 8 4.88 2.94 10.52
CA LYS A 8 3.63 3.39 9.91
C LYS A 8 3.46 2.92 8.45
N TRP A 9 4.54 2.92 7.66
CA TRP A 9 4.50 2.38 6.30
C TRP A 9 4.25 0.87 6.27
N ILE A 10 4.83 0.11 7.19
CA ILE A 10 4.56 -1.33 7.32
C ILE A 10 3.10 -1.58 7.72
N GLU A 11 2.54 -0.80 8.64
CA GLU A 11 1.12 -0.88 9.04
C GLU A 11 0.19 -0.55 7.87
N ALA A 12 0.50 0.52 7.12
CA ALA A 12 -0.21 0.86 5.90
C ALA A 12 -0.15 -0.29 4.88
N GLY A 13 1.04 -0.84 4.62
CA GLY A 13 1.20 -1.98 3.72
C GLY A 13 0.34 -3.19 4.11
N LYS A 14 0.25 -3.51 5.41
CA LYS A 14 -0.62 -4.60 5.89
C LYS A 14 -2.11 -4.30 5.67
N ALA A 15 -2.54 -3.07 5.94
CA ALA A 15 -3.94 -2.68 5.75
C ALA A 15 -4.33 -2.73 4.26
N PHE A 16 -3.47 -2.19 3.39
CA PHE A 16 -3.66 -2.25 1.95
C PHE A 16 -3.45 -3.64 1.36
N ALA A 17 -2.84 -4.60 2.06
CA ALA A 17 -2.72 -5.97 1.57
C ALA A 17 -4.02 -6.79 1.67
N GLY A 18 -4.99 -6.35 2.48
CA GLY A 18 -6.24 -7.06 2.69
C GLY A 18 -7.30 -6.83 1.59
N ASP A 19 -8.39 -7.59 1.66
CA ASP A 19 -9.53 -7.52 0.73
C ASP A 19 -10.27 -6.16 0.78
N ASN A 20 -10.09 -5.41 1.87
CA ASN A 20 -10.75 -4.12 2.13
C ASN A 20 -9.83 -2.92 1.86
N ALA A 21 -8.90 -3.01 0.91
CA ALA A 21 -7.97 -1.93 0.58
C ALA A 21 -8.66 -0.59 0.24
N ASN A 22 -9.87 -0.62 -0.32
CA ASN A 22 -10.71 0.55 -0.59
C ASN A 22 -11.19 1.30 0.67
N ASN A 23 -11.17 0.65 1.84
CA ASN A 23 -11.66 1.20 3.11
C ASN A 23 -10.51 1.60 4.05
N VAL A 24 -9.28 1.66 3.55
CA VAL A 24 -8.12 2.00 4.37
C VAL A 24 -8.06 3.51 4.58
N ASP A 25 -8.21 3.93 5.84
CA ASP A 25 -8.16 5.33 6.25
C ASP A 25 -6.85 5.63 7.01
N ILE A 26 -5.74 5.70 6.28
CA ILE A 26 -4.42 5.97 6.85
C ILE A 26 -3.84 7.24 6.25
N LEU A 27 -3.48 8.21 7.10
CA LEU A 27 -2.78 9.42 6.70
C LEU A 27 -1.33 9.11 6.28
N CYS A 28 -0.83 9.89 5.33
CA CYS A 28 0.55 9.77 4.86
C CYS A 28 1.56 9.87 6.02
N PRO A 29 2.42 8.87 6.22
CA PRO A 29 3.44 8.90 7.28
C PRO A 29 4.51 10.00 7.11
N GLU A 30 4.62 10.57 5.90
CA GLU A 30 5.59 11.61 5.58
C GLU A 30 5.06 13.02 5.83
N CYS A 31 3.95 13.40 5.18
CA CYS A 31 3.40 14.77 5.27
C CYS A 31 2.20 14.92 6.21
N ASN A 32 1.51 13.82 6.55
CA ASN A 32 0.32 13.82 7.41
C ASN A 32 -0.86 14.70 6.91
N GLU A 33 -0.87 15.09 5.63
CA GLU A 33 -1.90 15.97 5.06
C GLU A 33 -3.07 15.21 4.42
N GLN A 34 -2.77 14.14 3.68
CA GLN A 34 -3.76 13.38 2.93
C GLN A 34 -3.68 11.89 3.24
N LYS A 35 -4.80 11.22 3.01
CA LYS A 35 -4.92 9.76 3.08
C LYS A 35 -4.08 9.14 1.96
N LEU A 36 -3.57 7.95 2.23
CA LEU A 36 -2.90 7.14 1.22
C LEU A 36 -3.93 6.61 0.22
N GLU A 37 -3.57 6.66 -1.05
CA GLU A 37 -4.27 6.01 -2.14
C GLU A 37 -3.47 4.80 -2.61
N TYR A 38 -4.07 3.94 -3.43
CA TYR A 38 -3.37 2.83 -4.03
C TYR A 38 -3.77 2.61 -5.48
N LYS A 39 -2.88 1.99 -6.23
CA LYS A 39 -3.17 1.43 -7.55
C LYS A 39 -2.57 0.04 -7.66
N ASP A 40 -3.29 -0.84 -8.34
CA ASP A 40 -2.81 -2.18 -8.63
C ASP A 40 -2.13 -2.19 -10.01
N SER A 41 -0.99 -2.86 -10.08
CA SER A 41 -0.24 -3.14 -11.29
C SER A 41 -0.22 -4.66 -11.49
N GLU A 42 -1.04 -5.12 -12.42
CA GLU A 42 -1.07 -6.51 -12.87
C GLU A 42 -0.09 -6.63 -14.04
N HIS A 43 1.07 -7.26 -13.83
CA HIS A 43 2.09 -7.42 -14.87
C HIS A 43 1.76 -8.54 -15.86
N ASP A 44 1.16 -9.64 -15.40
CA ASP A 44 0.75 -10.76 -16.24
C ASP A 44 -0.52 -11.42 -15.66
N PRO A 45 -1.59 -11.61 -16.43
CA PRO A 45 -2.82 -12.27 -15.96
C PRO A 45 -2.61 -13.75 -15.55
N LYS A 46 -1.50 -14.39 -15.95
CA LYS A 46 -1.10 -15.73 -15.50
C LYS A 46 -0.32 -15.71 -14.19
N ASP A 47 0.25 -14.56 -13.83
CA ASP A 47 0.97 -14.44 -12.58
C ASP A 47 -0.04 -14.35 -11.43
N LYS A 48 0.18 -15.18 -10.42
CA LYS A 48 -0.69 -15.20 -9.23
C LYS A 48 -0.40 -14.01 -8.33
N ASN A 49 0.57 -13.18 -8.67
CA ASN A 49 0.97 -12.02 -7.90
C ASN A 49 0.63 -10.74 -8.64
N PHE A 50 0.23 -9.72 -7.89
CA PHE A 50 0.12 -8.37 -8.40
C PHE A 50 0.86 -7.41 -7.48
N GLU A 51 1.32 -6.30 -8.03
CA GLU A 51 1.90 -5.24 -7.23
C GLU A 51 0.82 -4.23 -6.85
N ARG A 52 0.82 -3.83 -5.59
CA ARG A 52 -0.01 -2.73 -5.10
C ARG A 52 0.92 -1.57 -4.73
N ILE A 53 0.77 -0.48 -5.45
CA ILE A 53 1.53 0.74 -5.26
C ILE A 53 0.67 1.67 -4.39
N ILE A 54 1.09 1.87 -3.14
CA ILE A 54 0.47 2.78 -2.19
C ILE A 54 1.19 4.13 -2.31
N TYR A 55 0.45 5.22 -2.40
CA TYR A 55 1.03 6.54 -2.62
C TYR A 55 0.27 7.66 -1.91
N CYS A 56 0.98 8.74 -1.62
CA CYS A 56 0.36 9.98 -1.16
C CYS A 56 0.18 10.94 -2.34
N PRO A 57 -1.04 11.43 -2.62
CA PRO A 57 -1.28 12.43 -3.67
C PRO A 57 -0.69 13.81 -3.35
N SER A 58 -0.49 14.16 -2.07
CA SER A 58 0.07 15.47 -1.67
C SER A 58 1.59 15.55 -1.86
N CYS A 59 2.35 14.66 -1.20
CA CYS A 59 3.80 14.73 -1.18
C CYS A 59 4.51 13.77 -2.15
N GLY A 60 3.75 12.89 -2.83
CA GLY A 60 4.30 11.95 -3.80
C GLY A 60 5.09 10.77 -3.19
N ALA A 61 5.09 10.61 -1.86
CA ALA A 61 5.69 9.44 -1.21
C ALA A 61 5.01 8.14 -1.67
N ARG A 62 5.80 7.07 -1.88
CA ARG A 62 5.32 5.80 -2.44
C ARG A 62 5.87 4.62 -1.66
N TYR A 63 5.07 3.57 -1.58
CA TYR A 63 5.43 2.29 -0.99
C TYR A 63 4.76 1.18 -1.79
N THR A 64 5.57 0.27 -2.36
CA THR A 64 5.07 -0.82 -3.18
C THR A 64 5.13 -2.12 -2.41
N ILE A 65 4.05 -2.90 -2.48
CA ILE A 65 3.99 -4.25 -1.93
C ILE A 65 3.59 -5.25 -3.02
N THR A 66 4.11 -6.47 -2.94
CA THR A 66 3.67 -7.59 -3.78
C THR A 66 2.63 -8.40 -3.01
N ILE A 67 1.46 -8.59 -3.62
CA ILE A 67 0.36 -9.38 -3.05
C ILE A 67 0.26 -10.69 -3.81
N LYS A 68 0.33 -11.81 -3.09
CA LYS A 68 0.08 -13.14 -3.65
C LYS A 68 -1.42 -13.42 -3.63
N ARG A 69 -2.08 -13.55 -4.78
CA ARG A 69 -3.42 -14.13 -4.88
C ARG A 69 -3.29 -15.64 -4.64
N TYR A 70 -3.71 -16.10 -3.47
CA TYR A 70 -3.97 -17.52 -3.29
C TYR A 70 -5.22 -17.85 -4.10
N ALA A 71 -5.09 -18.80 -5.04
CA ALA A 71 -6.25 -19.36 -5.72
C ALA A 71 -7.17 -19.96 -4.66
N ARG A 72 -8.41 -19.48 -4.59
CA ARG A 72 -9.48 -20.11 -3.82
C ARG A 72 -9.78 -21.50 -4.37
#